data_AF-A0A945M2M0-F1
#
_entry.id   AF-A0A945M2M0-F1
#
_cell.length_a   1.000
_cell.length_b   1.000
_cell.length_c   1.000
_cell.angle_alpha   90.00
_cell.angle_beta   90.00
_cell.angle_gamma   90.00
#
_symmetry.space_group_name_H-M   'P 1'
#
loop_
_entity.id
_entity.type
_entity.pdbx_description
1 polymer ?
#
loop_
_entity_poly.entity_id
_entity_poly.type
_entity_poly.pdbx_seq_one_letter_code
_entity_poly.pdbx_strand_id
1 'polypeptide(L)'
;MALSVEVAELVEIFQWSNSGGLDEIKDSEIRKKIEEEIADIFIYLLKISGKLDLDVAKIIYEKIDKNEKKYPVKKSYGSSKKYIDL
;
A
#
# COMPACT_ATOMS: atom_id res chain seq x y z
N MET A 1 -8.70 14.17 6.58
CA MET A 1 -7.26 14.45 6.47
C MET A 1 -6.88 14.14 5.04
N ALA A 2 -6.15 14.99 4.30
CA ALA A 2 -6.01 14.83 2.83
C ALA A 2 -5.56 13.41 2.39
N LEU A 3 -4.61 12.80 3.10
CA LEU A 3 -4.20 11.40 2.85
C LEU A 3 -5.35 10.39 2.78
N SER A 4 -6.37 10.51 3.64
CA SER A 4 -7.50 9.56 3.63
C SER A 4 -8.43 9.77 2.43
N VAL A 5 -8.37 10.94 1.80
CA VAL A 5 -9.14 11.27 0.59
C VAL A 5 -8.47 10.65 -0.63
N GLU A 6 -7.17 10.87 -0.83
CA GLU A 6 -6.43 10.27 -1.96
C GLU A 6 -6.47 8.72 -1.92
N VAL A 7 -6.43 8.13 -0.71
CA VAL A 7 -6.62 6.68 -0.57
C VAL A 7 -8.03 6.25 -1.02
N ALA A 8 -9.05 7.06 -0.75
CA ALA A 8 -10.41 6.77 -1.20
C ALA A 8 -10.54 6.93 -2.72
N GLU A 9 -9.91 7.94 -3.32
CA GLU A 9 -9.87 8.16 -4.77
C GLU A 9 -9.15 7.00 -5.49
N LEU A 10 -8.01 6.52 -4.96
CA LEU A 10 -7.36 5.31 -5.47
C LEU A 10 -8.29 4.08 -5.42
N VAL A 11 -9.01 3.90 -4.31
CA VAL A 11 -9.91 2.75 -4.13
C VAL A 11 -11.16 2.86 -5.02
N GLU A 12 -11.64 4.08 -5.30
CA GLU A 12 -12.78 4.34 -6.18
C GLU A 12 -12.52 3.79 -7.60
N ILE A 13 -11.29 3.89 -8.10
CA ILE A 13 -10.89 3.31 -9.39
C ILE A 13 -11.22 1.82 -9.48
N PHE A 14 -11.14 1.10 -8.36
CA PHE A 14 -11.38 -0.34 -8.28
C PHE A 14 -12.77 -0.71 -7.75
N GLN A 15 -13.66 0.25 -7.49
CA GLN A 15 -14.95 0.01 -6.82
C GLN A 15 -15.81 -1.05 -7.52
N TRP A 16 -15.73 -1.13 -8.85
CA TRP A 16 -16.50 -2.07 -9.67
C TRP A 16 -15.61 -3.13 -10.34
N SER A 17 -14.35 -3.25 -9.90
CA SER A 17 -13.40 -4.23 -10.40
C SER A 17 -13.73 -5.65 -9.92
N ASN A 18 -13.83 -6.59 -10.84
CA ASN A 18 -13.89 -8.02 -10.51
C ASN A 18 -12.50 -8.69 -10.49
N SER A 19 -11.50 -8.03 -11.09
CA SER A 19 -10.10 -8.49 -11.26
C SER A 19 -9.18 -8.09 -10.11
N GLY A 20 -9.63 -7.20 -9.22
CA GLY A 20 -8.77 -6.62 -8.18
C GLY A 20 -7.65 -5.74 -8.75
N GLY A 21 -7.88 -5.09 -9.90
CA GLY A 21 -6.99 -4.08 -10.48
C GLY A 21 -6.13 -4.53 -11.69
N LEU A 22 -6.10 -5.83 -12.02
CA LEU A 22 -5.23 -6.35 -13.09
C LEU A 22 -5.74 -6.04 -14.51
N ASP A 23 -7.05 -5.85 -14.69
CA ASP A 23 -7.62 -5.50 -15.99
C ASP A 23 -7.66 -3.98 -16.18
N GLU A 24 -7.85 -3.24 -15.09
CA GLU A 24 -7.89 -1.78 -15.01
C GLU A 24 -6.57 -1.16 -15.49
N ILE A 25 -5.43 -1.76 -15.14
CA ILE A 25 -4.11 -1.23 -15.50
C ILE A 25 -3.77 -1.39 -16.99
N LYS A 26 -4.55 -2.19 -17.75
CA LYS A 26 -4.38 -2.35 -19.20
C LYS A 26 -4.93 -1.15 -19.97
N ASP A 27 -5.90 -0.44 -19.41
CA ASP A 27 -6.40 0.82 -19.94
C ASP A 27 -5.41 1.93 -19.56
N SER A 28 -4.95 2.67 -20.58
CA SER A 28 -3.90 3.68 -20.40
C SER A 28 -4.38 4.92 -19.65
N GLU A 29 -5.67 5.25 -19.72
CA GLU A 29 -6.25 6.38 -18.98
C GLU A 29 -6.46 6.00 -17.52
N ILE A 30 -6.99 4.80 -17.27
CA ILE A 30 -7.15 4.30 -15.89
C ILE A 30 -5.79 4.14 -15.21
N ARG A 31 -4.79 3.62 -15.93
CA ARG A 31 -3.43 3.51 -15.41
C ARG A 31 -2.86 4.86 -14.97
N LYS A 32 -3.07 5.93 -15.75
CA LYS A 32 -2.60 7.26 -15.36
C LYS A 32 -3.25 7.74 -14.07
N LYS A 33 -4.56 7.55 -13.92
CA LYS A 33 -5.25 7.87 -12.67
C LYS A 33 -4.66 7.11 -11.49
N ILE A 34 -4.41 5.80 -11.64
CA ILE A 34 -3.75 4.99 -10.59
C ILE A 34 -2.38 5.58 -10.22
N GLU A 35 -1.58 5.95 -11.21
CA GLU A 35 -0.26 6.55 -11.00
C GLU A 35 -0.35 7.91 -10.27
N GLU A 36 -1.33 8.75 -10.61
CA GLU A 36 -1.62 10.04 -9.95
C GLU A 36 -2.02 9.84 -8.49
N GLU A 37 -3.02 9.01 -8.21
CA GLU A 37 -3.50 8.78 -6.83
C GLU A 37 -2.42 8.15 -5.94
N ILE A 38 -1.60 7.24 -6.49
CA ILE A 38 -0.44 6.69 -5.76
C ILE A 38 0.55 7.81 -5.43
N ALA A 39 0.84 8.72 -6.37
CA ALA A 39 1.75 9.83 -6.14
C ALA A 39 1.22 10.76 -5.03
N ASP A 40 -0.06 11.10 -5.04
CA ASP A 40 -0.66 11.96 -4.03
C ASP A 40 -0.64 11.33 -2.62
N ILE A 41 -0.94 10.04 -2.51
CA ILE A 41 -0.78 9.27 -1.26
C ILE A 41 0.65 9.38 -0.73
N PHE A 42 1.65 9.17 -1.59
CA PHE A 42 3.06 9.25 -1.19
C PHE A 42 3.46 10.66 -0.77
N ILE A 43 3.04 11.69 -1.52
CA ILE A 43 3.31 13.10 -1.21
C ILE A 43 2.76 13.46 0.17
N TYR A 44 1.50 13.10 0.47
CA TYR A 44 0.92 13.39 1.78
C TYR A 44 1.56 12.57 2.89
N LEU A 45 1.90 11.31 2.65
CA LEU A 45 2.58 10.48 3.65
C LEU A 45 3.96 11.05 3.99
N LEU A 46 4.75 11.46 2.99
CA LEU A 46 6.04 12.12 3.19
C LEU A 46 5.88 13.44 3.94
N LYS A 47 4.88 14.25 3.57
CA LYS A 47 4.60 15.53 4.23
C LYS A 47 4.24 15.36 5.72
N ILE A 48 3.41 14.38 6.05
CA ILE A 48 3.05 14.07 7.44
C ILE A 48 4.27 13.55 8.19
N SER A 49 5.05 12.65 7.58
CA SER A 49 6.26 12.09 8.20
C SER A 49 7.29 13.17 8.50
N GLY A 50 7.52 14.10 7.58
CA GLY A 50 8.41 15.24 7.80
C GLY A 50 7.90 16.18 8.90
N LYS A 51 6.59 16.42 9.00
CA LYS A 51 6.00 17.20 10.11
C LYS A 51 6.16 16.54 11.48
N LEU A 52 6.23 15.21 11.51
CA LEU A 52 6.39 14.42 12.73
C LEU A 52 7.86 14.07 13.02
N ASP A 53 8.81 14.59 12.23
CA ASP A 53 10.25 14.31 12.34
C ASP A 53 10.56 12.80 12.34
N LEU A 54 9.89 12.06 11.45
CA LEU A 54 10.06 10.62 11.33
C LEU A 54 11.08 10.26 10.25
N ASP A 55 12.05 9.42 10.62
CA ASP A 55 12.89 8.71 9.65
C ASP A 55 12.09 7.55 9.03
N VAL A 56 11.44 7.84 7.91
CA VAL A 56 10.57 6.89 7.18
C VAL A 56 11.33 5.65 6.74
N ALA A 57 12.60 5.78 6.32
CA ALA A 57 13.40 4.65 5.88
C ALA A 57 13.66 3.71 7.06
N LYS A 58 14.11 4.24 8.19
CA LYS A 58 14.36 3.46 9.41
C LYS A 58 13.12 2.70 9.87
N ILE A 59 11.97 3.37 9.98
CA ILE A 59 10.73 2.72 10.46
C ILE A 59 10.24 1.61 9.50
N ILE A 60 10.49 1.75 8.20
CA ILE A 60 10.18 0.71 7.20
C ILE A 60 11.07 -0.50 7.43
N TYR A 61 12.38 -0.33 7.57
CA TYR A 61 13.31 -1.44 7.84
C TYR A 61 12.95 -2.16 9.15
N GLU A 62 12.71 -1.43 10.24
CA GLU A 62 12.26 -2.04 11.50
C GLU A 62 10.94 -2.81 11.35
N LYS A 63 10.04 -2.34 10.48
CA LYS A 63 8.77 -3.01 10.20
C LYS A 63 8.97 -4.29 9.39
N ILE A 64 9.89 -4.30 8.43
CA ILE A 64 10.28 -5.49 7.65
C ILE A 64 10.83 -6.55 8.60
N ASP A 65 11.78 -6.21 9.48
CA ASP A 65 12.35 -7.14 10.46
C ASP A 65 11.29 -7.73 11.39
N LYS A 66 10.33 -6.91 11.83
CA LYS A 66 9.18 -7.37 12.63
C LYS A 66 8.28 -8.32 11.82
N ASN A 67 8.07 -8.05 10.54
CA ASN A 67 7.25 -8.89 9.67
C ASN A 67 7.92 -10.24 9.39
N GLU A 68 9.23 -10.29 9.21
CA GLU A 68 9.98 -11.54 9.02
C GLU A 68 9.82 -12.49 10.22
N LYS A 69 9.93 -11.95 11.45
CA LYS A 69 9.68 -12.72 12.67
C LYS A 69 8.23 -13.19 12.80
N LYS A 70 7.29 -12.37 12.32
CA LYS A 70 5.84 -12.62 12.40
C LYS A 70 5.35 -13.61 11.34
N TYR A 71 6.02 -13.66 10.19
CA TYR A 71 5.69 -14.53 9.05
C TYR A 71 6.93 -15.33 8.61
N PRO A 72 7.37 -16.35 9.38
CA PRO A 72 8.51 -17.16 9.00
C PRO A 72 8.26 -17.86 7.66
N VAL A 73 9.24 -17.83 6.75
CA VAL A 73 9.12 -18.42 5.39
C VAL A 73 8.67 -19.88 5.44
N LYS A 74 9.24 -20.68 6.36
CA LYS A 74 8.88 -22.10 6.54
C LYS A 74 7.39 -22.35 6.82
N LYS A 75 6.69 -21.37 7.38
CA LYS A 75 5.26 -21.46 7.71
C LYS A 75 4.36 -20.68 6.76
N SER A 76 4.90 -19.64 6.11
CA SER A 76 4.10 -18.60 5.45
C SER A 76 4.27 -18.58 3.93
N TYR A 77 5.25 -19.30 3.38
CA TYR A 77 5.51 -19.28 1.93
C TYR A 77 4.27 -19.76 1.14
N GLY A 78 3.83 -18.94 0.18
CA GLY A 78 2.64 -19.22 -0.63
C GLY A 78 1.30 -19.06 0.10
N SER A 79 1.29 -18.57 1.34
CA SER A 79 0.09 -18.44 2.17
C SER A 79 -0.19 -16.96 2.49
N SER A 80 -1.42 -16.53 2.25
CA SER A 80 -1.93 -15.22 2.68
C SER A 80 -2.58 -15.25 4.07
N LYS A 81 -2.53 -16.42 4.75
CA LYS A 81 -3.09 -16.55 6.10
C LYS A 81 -2.37 -15.64 7.08
N LYS A 82 -3.14 -15.10 8.03
CA LYS A 82 -2.59 -14.29 9.10
C LYS A 82 -1.77 -15.19 10.02
N TYR A 83 -0.72 -14.66 10.66
CA TYR A 83 0.19 -15.40 11.54
C TYR A 83 -0.47 -16.19 12.69
N ILE A 84 -1.71 -15.84 13.07
CA ILE A 84 -2.52 -16.57 14.04
C ILE A 84 -3.09 -17.89 13.47
N ASP A 85 -3.17 -18.00 12.15
CA ASP A 85 -3.75 -19.10 11.37
C ASP A 85 -2.69 -19.90 10.58
N LEU A 86 -1.39 -19.64 10.83
CA LEU A 86 -0.23 -20.33 10.24
C LEU A 86 0.21 -21.53 11.08
#